data_AF-A0A847N9R9-F1
#
_entry.id   AF-A0A847N9R9-F1
#
_cell.length_a   1.000
_cell.length_b   1.000
_cell.length_c   1.000
_cell.angle_alpha   90.00
_cell.angle_beta   90.00
_cell.angle_gamma   90.00
#
_symmetry.space_group_name_H-M   'P 1'
#
loop_
_entity.id
_entity.type
_entity.pdbx_description
1 polymer ?
#
loop_
_entity_poly.entity_id
_entity_poly.type
_entity_poly.pdbx_seq_one_letter_code
_entity_poly.pdbx_strand_id
1 'polypeptide(L)'
;MVPENKSIPVISEAMRYSLLAGGKRLRPILAIMSCELFEGREEEVLPFACCIELIHTYSLIHDDLPAMDNDNLRRGKPTNHKV
;
A
#
# COMPACT_ATOMS: atom_id res chain seq x y z
N MET A 1 7.70 2.36 -20.83
CA MET A 1 6.83 1.37 -21.48
C MET A 1 6.21 0.51 -20.40
N VAL A 2 4.98 0.85 -19.96
CA VAL A 2 4.23 -0.02 -19.04
C VAL A 2 3.78 -1.23 -19.88
N PRO A 3 4.01 -2.47 -19.43
CA PRO A 3 3.60 -3.65 -20.19
C PRO A 3 2.10 -3.59 -20.48
N GLU A 4 1.70 -3.89 -21.72
CA GLU A 4 0.30 -4.07 -22.07
C GLU A 4 -0.34 -5.11 -21.15
N ASN A 5 -1.50 -4.72 -20.62
CA ASN A 5 -2.26 -5.35 -19.57
C ASN A 5 -2.33 -6.89 -19.69
N LYS A 6 -1.43 -7.57 -18.98
CA LYS A 6 -1.61 -8.95 -18.51
C LYS A 6 -1.87 -8.91 -17.01
N SER A 7 -2.98 -8.29 -16.62
CA SER A 7 -3.52 -8.41 -15.27
C SER A 7 -3.60 -9.89 -14.92
N ILE A 8 -2.79 -10.35 -13.98
CA ILE A 8 -2.96 -11.66 -13.34
C ILE A 8 -4.00 -11.41 -12.23
N PRO A 9 -5.25 -11.92 -12.35
CA PRO A 9 -6.33 -11.54 -11.45
C PRO A 9 -5.99 -11.81 -9.99
N VAL A 10 -5.43 -12.98 -9.67
CA VAL A 10 -5.07 -13.35 -8.29
C VAL A 10 -4.05 -12.39 -7.67
N ILE A 11 -3.06 -11.92 -8.43
CA ILE A 11 -2.06 -10.96 -7.95
C ILE A 11 -2.71 -9.59 -7.72
N SER A 12 -3.54 -9.15 -8.66
CA SER A 12 -4.21 -7.85 -8.59
C SER A 12 -5.21 -7.79 -7.44
N GLU A 13 -5.94 -8.88 -7.20
CA GLU A 13 -6.86 -9.05 -6.07
C GLU A 13 -6.10 -9.07 -4.74
N ALA A 14 -5.00 -9.83 -4.64
CA ALA A 14 -4.17 -9.86 -3.43
C ALA A 14 -3.59 -8.49 -3.09
N MET A 15 -3.10 -7.73 -4.08
CA MET A 15 -2.61 -6.37 -3.89
C MET A 15 -3.72 -5.44 -3.39
N ARG A 16 -4.88 -5.45 -4.05
CA ARG A 16 -6.04 -4.61 -3.68
C ARG A 16 -6.57 -4.96 -2.30
N TYR A 17 -6.61 -6.24 -1.95
CA TYR A 17 -7.07 -6.73 -0.65
C TYR A 17 -6.33 -6.02 0.49
N SER A 18 -4.99 -6.08 0.48
CA SER A 18 -4.17 -5.49 1.54
C SER A 18 -4.11 -3.97 1.45
N LEU A 19 -3.97 -3.40 0.25
CA LEU A 19 -3.86 -1.95 0.06
C LEU A 19 -5.13 -1.22 0.50
N LEU A 20 -6.30 -1.78 0.19
CA LEU A 20 -7.61 -1.18 0.44
C LEU A 20 -8.25 -1.63 1.77
N ALA A 21 -7.55 -2.40 2.60
CA ALA A 21 -8.01 -2.85 3.93
C ALA A 21 -8.13 -1.72 4.99
N GLY A 22 -8.24 -0.45 4.60
CA GLY A 22 -8.25 0.71 5.49
C GLY A 22 -6.85 1.12 5.94
N GLY A 23 -6.73 1.79 7.10
CA GLY A 23 -5.46 2.28 7.65
C GLY A 23 -5.43 3.79 7.88
N LYS A 24 -4.44 4.27 8.65
CA LYS A 24 -4.34 5.70 9.02
C LYS A 24 -3.86 6.60 7.88
N ARG A 25 -3.23 6.03 6.86
CA ARG A 25 -2.65 6.75 5.71
C ARG A 25 -1.69 7.89 6.12
N LEU A 26 -1.00 7.73 7.24
CA LEU A 26 -0.13 8.79 7.78
C LEU A 26 1.00 9.14 6.80
N ARG A 27 1.58 8.15 6.12
CA ARG A 27 2.72 8.37 5.20
C ARG A 27 2.34 9.17 3.94
N PRO A 28 1.27 8.82 3.18
CA PRO A 28 0.83 9.64 2.07
C PRO A 28 0.38 11.04 2.53
N ILE A 29 -0.30 11.15 3.69
CA ILE A 29 -0.66 12.47 4.25
C ILE A 29 0.60 13.30 4.50
N LEU A 30 1.63 12.74 5.14
CA LEU A 30 2.89 13.45 5.37
C LEU A 30 3.56 13.90 4.06
N ALA A 31 3.51 13.09 3.00
CA ALA A 31 4.06 13.48 1.69
C ALA A 31 3.29 14.66 1.09
N ILE A 32 1.95 14.63 1.14
CA ILE A 32 1.09 15.72 0.64
C ILE A 32 1.32 17.00 1.44
N MET A 33 1.25 16.93 2.77
CA MET A 33 1.48 18.09 3.65
C MET A 33 2.87 18.68 3.47
N SER A 34 3.89 17.85 3.22
CA SER A 34 5.25 18.34 2.94
C SER A 34 5.32 19.08 1.61
N CYS A 35 4.61 18.62 0.59
CA CYS A 35 4.54 19.31 -0.70
C CYS A 35 3.84 20.66 -0.56
N GLU A 36 2.71 20.71 0.13
CA GLU A 36 1.96 21.95 0.40
C GLU A 36 2.79 22.95 1.21
N LEU A 37 3.58 22.49 2.19
CA LEU A 37 4.47 23.33 2.99
C LEU A 37 5.50 24.09 2.14
N PHE A 38 5.89 23.54 1.00
CA PHE A 38 6.82 24.15 0.04
C PHE A 38 6.10 24.70 -1.20
N GLU A 39 4.81 25.04 -1.09
CA GLU A 39 3.99 25.65 -2.15
C GLU A 39 3.82 24.77 -3.41
N GLY A 40 4.07 23.47 -3.29
CA GLY A 40 3.82 22.50 -4.35
C GLY A 40 2.34 22.15 -4.47
N ARG A 41 1.96 21.57 -5.63
CA ARG A 41 0.57 21.18 -5.91
C ARG A 41 0.34 19.72 -5.54
N GLU A 42 -0.81 19.42 -4.93
CA GLU A 42 -1.17 18.06 -4.53
C GLU A 42 -1.09 17.07 -5.70
N GLU A 43 -1.52 17.49 -6.91
CA GLU A 43 -1.53 16.62 -8.09
C GLU A 43 -0.13 16.16 -8.52
N GLU A 44 0.91 16.94 -8.18
CA GLU A 44 2.30 16.62 -8.50
C GLU A 44 2.87 15.56 -7.54
N VAL A 45 2.45 15.57 -6.28
CA VAL A 45 2.93 14.65 -5.24
C VAL A 45 2.05 13.40 -5.09
N LEU A 46 0.79 13.44 -5.50
CA LEU A 46 -0.17 12.36 -5.31
C LEU A 46 0.31 10.99 -5.84
N PRO A 47 0.95 10.87 -7.02
CA PRO A 47 1.52 9.60 -7.47
C PRO A 47 2.61 9.07 -6.52
N PHE A 48 3.45 9.96 -5.98
CA PHE A 48 4.50 9.60 -5.03
C PHE A 48 3.94 9.22 -3.66
N ALA A 49 2.92 9.94 -3.18
CA ALA A 49 2.19 9.59 -1.96
C ALA A 49 1.56 8.18 -2.07
N CYS A 50 0.95 7.87 -3.23
CA CYS A 50 0.46 6.53 -3.53
C CYS A 50 1.58 5.48 -3.53
N CYS A 51 2.71 5.76 -4.17
CA CYS A 51 3.87 4.87 -4.16
C CYS A 51 4.39 4.59 -2.75
N ILE A 52 4.43 5.59 -1.86
CA ILE A 52 4.83 5.42 -0.47
C ILE A 52 3.87 4.46 0.26
N GLU A 53 2.56 4.60 0.06
CA GLU A 53 1.58 3.71 0.68
C GLU A 53 1.60 2.29 0.07
N LEU A 54 1.91 2.15 -1.22
CA LEU A 54 2.18 0.86 -1.84
C LEU A 54 3.38 0.18 -1.19
N ILE A 55 4.48 0.91 -0.99
CA ILE A 55 5.68 0.38 -0.35
C ILE A 55 5.38 0.00 1.10
N HIS A 56 4.69 0.86 1.84
CA HIS A 56 4.25 0.56 3.19
C HIS A 56 3.41 -0.72 3.24
N THR A 57 2.45 -0.87 2.33
CA THR A 57 1.58 -2.04 2.28
C THR A 57 2.38 -3.31 1.96
N TYR A 58 3.35 -3.25 1.04
CA TYR A 58 4.22 -4.39 0.73
C TYR A 58 4.96 -4.87 1.98
N SER A 59 5.56 -3.94 2.74
CA SER A 59 6.33 -4.32 3.94
C SER A 59 5.46 -5.09 4.93
N LEU A 60 4.23 -4.62 5.19
CA LEU A 60 3.30 -5.31 6.08
C LEU A 60 2.92 -6.71 5.59
N ILE A 61 2.70 -6.89 4.28
CA ILE A 61 2.38 -8.21 3.71
C ILE A 61 3.53 -9.20 3.97
N HIS A 62 4.77 -8.75 3.80
CA HIS A 62 5.95 -9.58 4.00
C HIS A 62 6.22 -9.83 5.49
N ASP A 63 6.04 -8.81 6.33
CA ASP A 63 6.14 -8.91 7.80
C ASP A 63 5.15 -9.93 8.35
N ASP A 64 3.93 -9.99 7.79
CA ASP A 64 2.91 -10.95 8.20
C ASP A 64 3.23 -12.41 7.85
N LEU A 65 4.22 -12.69 6.99
CA LEU A 65 4.47 -14.07 6.53
C LEU A 65 4.90 -15.01 7.67
N PRO A 66 4.67 -16.33 7.56
CA PRO A 66 5.04 -17.29 8.59
C PRO A 66 6.52 -17.31 8.99
N ALA A 67 7.40 -16.86 8.09
CA ALA A 67 8.83 -16.77 8.31
C ALA A 67 9.29 -15.47 8.99
N MET A 68 8.39 -14.50 9.16
CA MET A 68 8.63 -13.20 9.80
C MET A 68 7.79 -13.16 11.08
N ASP A 69 6.73 -12.34 11.15
CA ASP A 69 5.92 -12.20 12.36
C ASP A 69 4.84 -13.29 12.48
N ASN A 70 4.51 -13.98 11.37
CA ASN A 70 3.46 -15.00 11.31
C ASN A 70 2.10 -14.51 11.84
N ASP A 71 1.77 -13.25 11.56
CA ASP A 71 0.52 -12.63 11.97
C ASP A 71 -0.66 -13.22 11.18
N ASN A 72 -1.73 -13.58 11.90
CA ASN A 72 -2.96 -14.10 11.28
C ASN A 72 -3.97 -13.01 10.95
N LEU A 73 -3.90 -11.86 11.61
CA LEU A 73 -4.84 -10.75 11.47
C LEU A 73 -4.12 -9.41 11.36
N ARG A 74 -4.62 -8.54 10.47
CA ARG A 74 -4.21 -7.15 10.36
C ARG A 74 -5.43 -6.25 10.17
N ARG A 75 -5.55 -5.22 11.01
CA ARG A 75 -6.70 -4.28 11.01
C ARG A 75 -8.06 -5.00 11.10
N GLY A 76 -8.12 -6.08 11.90
CA GLY A 76 -9.33 -6.87 12.10
C GLY A 76 -9.71 -7.78 10.93
N LYS A 77 -8.87 -7.93 9.90
CA LYS A 77 -9.06 -8.82 8.75
C LYS A 77 -7.94 -9.86 8.68
N PRO A 78 -8.15 -11.04 8.06
CA PRO A 78 -7.06 -11.98 7.76
C PRO A 78 -5.87 -11.30 7.08
N THR A 79 -4.65 -11.72 7.40
CA THR A 79 -3.45 -11.27 6.67
C THR A 79 -3.43 -11.87 5.27
N ASN A 80 -2.66 -11.27 4.35
CA ASN A 80 -2.71 -11.62 2.93
C ASN A 80 -2.48 -13.11 2.67
N HIS A 81 -1.54 -13.73 3.38
CA HIS A 81 -1.19 -15.14 3.21
C HIS A 81 -2.23 -16.13 3.81
N LYS A 82 -3.27 -15.61 4.48
CA LYS A 82 -4.38 -16.39 5.06
C LYS A 82 -5.64 -16.36 4.19
N VAL A 83 -5.64 -15.61 3.09
CA VAL A 83 -6.74 -15.50 2.11
C VAL A 83 -6.37 -16.29 0.87
#